data_AF-A0A352YXZ0-F1
#
_entry.id   AF-A0A352YXZ0-F1
#
_cell.length_a   1.000
_cell.length_b   1.000
_cell.length_c   1.000
_cell.angle_alpha   90.00
_cell.angle_beta   90.00
_cell.angle_gamma   90.00
#
_symmetry.space_group_name_H-M   'P 1'
#
loop_
_entity.id
_entity.type
_entity.pdbx_description
1 polymer ?
#
loop_
_entity_poly.entity_id
_entity_poly.type
_entity_poly.pdbx_seq_one_letter_code
_entity_poly.pdbx_strand_id
1 'polypeptide(L)' 'KMIPVREVTGFVKKHRSIIDCVEPSFFELTAAMAFDFFHRAGVEIAVIETGLGGRLDSTNIISPV' A
#
# COMPACT_ATOMS: atom_id res chain seq x y z
N LYS A 1 5.51 -8.83 -11.10
CA LYS A 1 4.85 -7.95 -12.10
C LYS A 1 4.61 -6.60 -11.45
N MET A 2 4.80 -5.49 -12.18
CA MET A 2 4.52 -4.14 -11.67
C MET A 2 3.02 -3.87 -11.65
N ILE A 3 2.53 -3.05 -10.70
CA ILE A 3 1.12 -2.66 -10.63
C ILE A 3 0.76 -1.82 -11.88
N PRO A 4 -0.31 -2.16 -12.63
CA PRO A 4 -0.69 -1.41 -13.82
C PRO A 4 -1.07 0.05 -13.51
N VAL A 5 -0.73 0.99 -14.40
CA VAL A 5 -1.04 2.43 -14.25
C VAL A 5 -2.54 2.70 -14.00
N ARG A 6 -3.43 1.91 -14.62
CA ARG A 6 -4.87 2.01 -14.40
C ARG A 6 -5.28 1.71 -12.95
N GLU A 7 -4.58 0.79 -12.29
CA GLU A 7 -4.84 0.45 -10.89
C GLU A 7 -4.36 1.58 -9.97
N VAL A 8 -3.18 2.13 -10.27
CA VAL A 8 -2.62 3.28 -9.53
C VAL A 8 -3.55 4.47 -9.60
N THR A 9 -3.94 4.86 -10.81
CA THR A 9 -4.85 6.01 -11.01
C THR A 9 -6.25 5.76 -10.44
N GLY A 10 -6.75 4.53 -10.50
CA GLY A 10 -8.00 4.13 -9.87
C GLY A 10 -7.96 4.25 -8.34
N PHE A 11 -6.88 3.76 -7.72
CA PHE A 11 -6.66 3.84 -6.28
C PHE A 11 -6.61 5.30 -5.80
N VAL A 12 -5.80 6.14 -6.44
CA VAL A 12 -5.67 7.56 -6.07
C VAL A 12 -7.00 8.30 -6.21
N LYS A 13 -7.76 8.06 -7.29
CA LYS A 13 -9.08 8.68 -7.48
C LYS A 13 -10.07 8.23 -6.42
N LYS A 14 -10.11 6.93 -6.11
CA LYS A 14 -11.02 6.34 -5.12
C LYS A 14 -10.78 6.89 -3.71
N HIS A 15 -9.53 7.12 -3.34
CA HIS A 15 -9.13 7.54 -1.99
C HIS A 15 -8.77 9.03 -1.89
N ARG A 16 -9.16 9.85 -2.88
CA ARG A 16 -8.73 11.25 -2.96
C ARG A 16 -9.02 12.07 -1.69
N SER A 17 -10.23 11.92 -1.13
CA SER A 17 -10.65 12.67 0.07
C SER A 17 -9.78 12.39 1.30
N ILE A 18 -9.40 11.13 1.52
CA ILE A 18 -8.57 10.76 2.67
C ILE A 18 -7.10 11.09 2.42
N ILE A 19 -6.62 10.98 1.18
CA ILE A 19 -5.26 11.39 0.81
C ILE A 19 -5.07 12.89 1.07
N ASP A 20 -6.03 13.72 0.66
CA ASP A 20 -5.98 15.16 0.87
C ASP A 20 -6.13 15.56 2.35
N CYS A 21 -6.76 14.71 3.18
CA CYS A 21 -6.93 14.96 4.61
C CYS A 21 -5.72 14.53 5.46
N VAL A 22 -5.10 13.39 5.11
CA VAL A 22 -4.00 12.78 5.88
C VAL A 22 -2.65 13.27 5.39
N GLU A 23 -2.56 13.69 4.12
CA GLU A 23 -1.31 14.09 3.44
C GLU A 23 -0.18 13.06 3.64
N PRO A 24 -0.40 11.76 3.30
CA PRO A 24 0.59 10.72 3.54
C PRO A 24 1.85 10.97 2.71
N SER A 25 2.99 10.52 3.21
CA SER A 25 4.21 10.44 2.40
C SER A 25 3.99 9.53 1.18
N PHE A 26 4.85 9.70 0.17
CA PHE A 26 4.84 8.82 -1.00
C PHE A 26 4.90 7.34 -0.60
N PHE A 27 5.78 7.00 0.35
CA PHE A 27 5.98 5.62 0.77
C PHE A 27 4.74 5.05 1.46
N GLU A 28 4.14 5.79 2.39
CA GLU A 28 2.91 5.37 3.08
C GLU A 28 1.77 5.10 2.10
N LEU A 29 1.58 6.00 1.12
CA LEU A 29 0.54 5.84 0.11
C LEU A 29 0.80 4.61 -0.77
N THR A 30 2.06 4.39 -1.18
CA THR A 30 2.42 3.22 -1.97
C THR A 30 2.30 1.90 -1.20
N ALA A 31 2.63 1.89 0.09
CA ALA A 31 2.48 0.73 0.95
C ALA A 31 1.00 0.36 1.10
N ALA A 32 0.14 1.35 1.37
CA ALA A 32 -1.31 1.16 1.42
C ALA A 32 -1.87 0.61 0.08
N MET A 33 -1.41 1.16 -1.05
CA MET A 33 -1.81 0.69 -2.38
C MET A 33 -1.35 -0.75 -2.65
N ALA A 34 -0.14 -1.13 -2.23
CA ALA A 34 0.36 -2.49 -2.39
C ALA A 34 -0.48 -3.50 -1.61
N PHE A 35 -0.84 -3.17 -0.35
CA PHE A 35 -1.73 -4.00 0.46
C PHE A 35 -3.11 -4.18 -0.19
N ASP A 36 -3.75 -3.09 -0.63
CA ASP A 36 -5.04 -3.15 -1.34
C ASP A 36 -4.93 -3.99 -2.63
N PHE A 37 -3.86 -3.82 -3.39
CA PHE A 37 -3.65 -4.57 -4.63
C PHE A 37 -3.48 -6.08 -4.37
N PHE A 38 -2.67 -6.47 -3.38
CA PHE A 38 -2.50 -7.88 -3.03
C PHE A 38 -3.79 -8.52 -2.53
N HIS A 39 -4.56 -7.80 -1.71
CA HIS A 39 -5.87 -8.26 -1.26
C HIS A 39 -6.83 -8.51 -2.44
N ARG A 40 -6.95 -7.54 -3.36
CA ARG A 40 -7.82 -7.67 -4.54
C ARG A 40 -7.35 -8.73 -5.54
N ALA A 41 -6.04 -8.96 -5.61
CA ALA A 41 -5.47 -10.02 -6.43
C ALA A 41 -5.70 -11.42 -5.84
N GLY A 42 -6.17 -11.53 -4.58
CA GLY A 42 -6.45 -12.80 -3.92
C GLY A 42 -5.19 -13.63 -3.68
N VAL A 43 -4.06 -12.98 -3.39
CA VAL A 43 -2.81 -13.71 -3.11
C VAL A 43 -2.92 -14.46 -1.78
N GLU A 44 -2.47 -15.71 -1.76
CA GLU A 44 -2.46 -16.52 -0.54
C GLU A 44 -1.37 -16.06 0.43
N ILE A 45 -0.22 -15.64 -0.10
CA ILE A 45 0.93 -15.11 0.65
C ILE A 45 1.43 -13.85 -0.06
N ALA A 46 1.63 -12.78 0.72
CA ALA A 46 2.30 -11.56 0.27
C ALA A 46 3.63 -11.41 1.00
N VAL A 47 4.72 -11.27 0.25
CA VAL A 47 6.04 -10.96 0.81
C VAL A 47 6.17 -9.45 0.87
N ILE A 48 6.37 -8.91 2.07
CA ILE A 48 6.44 -7.47 2.32
C ILE A 48 7.83 -7.14 2.82
N GLU A 49 8.57 -6.37 2.03
CA GLU A 49 9.88 -5.85 2.41
C GLU A 49 9.70 -4.54 3.18
N THR A 50 10.35 -4.43 4.34
CA THR A 50 10.37 -3.19 5.12
C THR A 50 11.08 -2.08 4.36
N GLY A 51 10.51 -0.87 4.32
CA GLY A 51 11.16 0.28 3.68
C GLY A 51 12.41 0.73 4.43
N LEU A 52 12.26 1.01 5.73
CA LEU A 52 13.36 1.39 6.62
C LEU A 52 13.17 0.82 8.04
N GLY A 53 14.13 0.00 8.47
CA GLY A 53 14.13 -0.54 9.83
C GLY A 53 12.99 -1.54 10.05
N GLY A 54 11.90 -1.12 10.69
CA GLY A 54 10.75 -2.00 10.92
C GLY A 54 9.73 -1.45 11.91
N ARG A 55 10.13 -1.15 13.16
CA ARG A 55 9.19 -0.78 14.24
C ARG A 55 8.23 0.37 13.88
N LEU A 56 8.70 1.35 13.11
CA LEU A 56 7.93 2.53 12.69
C LEU A 56 7.74 2.59 11.16
N ASP A 57 8.02 1.50 10.46
CA ASP A 57 7.85 1.44 9.01
C ASP A 57 6.37 1.29 8.65
N SER A 58 5.93 1.90 7.54
CA SER A 58 4.54 1.84 7.06
C SER A 58 4.05 0.42 6.77
N THR A 59 4.97 -0.51 6.54
CA THR A 59 4.65 -1.94 6.37
C THR A 59 4.31 -2.66 7.67
N ASN A 60 4.69 -2.10 8.83
CA ASN A 60 4.54 -2.73 10.15
C ASN A 60 3.14 -2.52 10.77
N ILE A 61 2.10 -2.64 9.95
CA ILE A 61 0.68 -2.62 10.33
C ILE A 61 0.02 -3.99 10.23
N ILE A 62 0.81 -5.02 9.90
CA ILE A 62 0.39 -6.40 9.69
C ILE A 62 0.92 -7.32 10.79
N SER A 63 0.29 -8.48 10.95
CA SER A 63 0.81 -9.59 11.76
C SER A 63 1.35 -10.68 10.83
N PRO A 64 2.67 -10.77 10.59
CA PRO A 64 3.24 -11.81 9.75
C PRO A 64 3.04 -13.20 10.36
N VAL A 65 2.98 -14.22 9.50
CA VAL A 65 2.81 -15.63 9.88
C VAL A 65 4.11 -16.31 10.26
#